data_AF-A0A832R7L2-F1
#
_entry.id   AF-A0A832R7L2-F1
#
_cell.length_a   1.000
_cell.length_b   1.000
_cell.length_c   1.000
_cell.angle_alpha   90.00
_cell.angle_beta   90.00
_cell.angle_gamma   90.00
#
_symmetry.space_group_name_H-M   'P 1'
#
loop_
_entity.id
_entity.type
_entity.pdbx_description
1 polymer ?
#
loop_
_entity_poly.entity_id
_entity_poly.type
_entity_poly.pdbx_seq_one_letter_code
_entity_poly.pdbx_strand_id
1 'polypeptide(L)' 'LADCIVDIVDTGNTLRANGLEALDLIADVSTRVIVNRASMKIKHLKVQQLLQKLQEAIAHS' A
#
# COMPACT_ATOMS: atom_id res chain seq x y z
N LEU A 1 -22.89 -0.90 -20.34
CA LEU A 1 -21.77 -0.14 -19.74
C LEU A 1 -22.13 0.09 -18.27
N ALA A 2 -21.15 0.16 -17.37
CA ALA A 2 -21.38 0.53 -15.97
C ALA A 2 -21.48 2.06 -15.83
N ASP A 3 -22.31 2.54 -14.89
CA ASP A 3 -22.52 3.97 -14.64
C ASP A 3 -21.35 4.63 -13.89
N CYS A 4 -20.54 3.84 -13.18
CA CYS A 4 -19.37 4.28 -12.44
C CYS A 4 -18.30 3.18 -12.38
N ILE A 5 -17.08 3.58 -12.00
CA ILE A 5 -15.95 2.67 -11.76
C ILE A 5 -15.43 2.85 -10.33
N VAL A 6 -14.76 1.82 -9.81
CA VAL A 6 -14.02 1.87 -8.55
C VAL A 6 -12.55 1.65 -8.87
N ASP A 7 -11.70 2.58 -8.45
CA ASP A 7 -10.27 2.54 -8.73
C ASP A 7 -9.45 3.08 -7.55
N ILE A 8 -8.16 2.71 -7.51
CA ILE A 8 -7.20 3.27 -6.56
C ILE A 8 -6.65 4.56 -7.16
N VAL A 9 -6.76 5.66 -6.41
CA VAL A 9 -6.31 6.97 -6.84
C VAL A 9 -5.30 7.55 -5.84
N ASP A 10 -4.27 8.22 -6.38
CA ASP A 10 -3.28 8.96 -5.58
C ASP A 10 -3.60 10.47 -5.61
N THR A 11 -3.02 11.24 -6.53
CA THR A 11 -3.29 12.69 -6.68
C THR A 11 -4.55 13.02 -7.48
N GLY A 12 -5.22 12.00 -8.04
CA GLY A 12 -6.39 12.15 -8.92
C GLY A 12 -6.09 12.68 -10.33
N ASN A 13 -4.81 12.88 -10.69
CA ASN A 13 -4.43 13.40 -12.01
C ASN A 13 -4.89 12.51 -13.18
N THR A 14 -4.84 11.18 -12.98
CA THR A 14 -5.30 10.22 -13.99
C THR A 14 -6.80 10.35 -14.28
N LEU A 15 -7.62 10.56 -13.24
CA LEU A 15 -9.06 10.77 -13.43
C LEU A 15 -9.31 12.06 -14.22
N ARG A 16 -8.69 13.17 -13.81
CA ARG A 16 -8.82 14.47 -14.49
C ARG A 16 -8.43 14.42 -15.96
N ALA A 17 -7.35 13.71 -16.30
CA ALA A 17 -6.88 13.56 -17.68
C ALA A 17 -7.90 12.82 -18.58
N ASN A 18 -8.77 12.01 -18.00
CA ASN A 18 -9.84 11.28 -18.69
C ASN A 18 -11.22 11.95 -18.55
N GLY A 19 -11.29 13.18 -18.01
CA GLY A 19 -12.55 13.88 -17.78
C GLY A 19 -13.42 13.25 -16.70
N LEU A 20 -12.81 12.48 -15.78
CA LEU A 20 -13.48 11.86 -14.64
C LEU A 20 -13.19 12.63 -13.35
N GLU A 21 -14.11 12.55 -12.40
CA GLU A 21 -13.97 13.10 -11.06
C GLU A 21 -14.23 12.03 -10.00
N ALA A 22 -13.57 12.16 -8.84
CA ALA A 22 -13.80 11.27 -7.71
C ALA A 22 -15.11 11.66 -7.02
N LEU A 23 -16.02 10.71 -6.86
CA LEU A 23 -17.32 10.93 -6.23
C LEU A 23 -17.22 10.73 -4.72
N ASP A 24 -16.82 9.53 -4.29
CA ASP A 24 -16.72 9.15 -2.89
C ASP A 24 -15.39 8.44 -2.60
N LEU A 25 -14.80 8.74 -1.45
CA LEU A 25 -13.68 7.97 -0.90
C LEU A 25 -14.23 6.72 -0.21
N ILE A 26 -13.85 5.53 -0.70
CA ILE A 26 -14.26 4.26 -0.09
C ILE A 26 -13.38 3.93 1.12
N ALA A 27 -12.05 4.00 0.95
CA ALA A 27 -11.10 3.69 2.01
C ALA A 27 -9.70 4.24 1.68
N ASP A 28 -8.95 4.59 2.73
CA ASP A 28 -7.51 4.84 2.63
C ASP A 28 -6.75 3.52 2.43
N VAL A 29 -5.71 3.56 1.59
CA VAL A 29 -4.84 2.42 1.31
C VAL A 29 -3.43 2.70 1.82
N SER A 30 -2.83 1.68 2.43
CA SER A 30 -1.45 1.74 2.94
C SER A 30 -0.66 0.53 2.48
N THR A 31 0.62 0.70 2.19
CA THR A 31 1.55 -0.42 1.99
C THR A 31 1.74 -1.19 3.29
N ARG A 32 1.72 -2.54 3.22
CA ARG A 32 1.93 -3.43 4.37
C ARG A 32 3.02 -4.45 4.06
N VAL A 33 3.89 -4.72 5.03
CA VAL A 33 4.88 -5.80 4.92
C VAL A 33 4.23 -7.10 5.38
N ILE A 34 4.11 -8.06 4.46
CA ILE A 34 3.53 -9.38 4.75
C ILE A 34 4.65 -10.42 4.75
N VAL A 35 4.76 -11.19 5.83
CA VAL A 35 5.73 -12.27 5.94
C VAL A 35 5.03 -13.62 6.05
N ASN A 36 5.51 -14.60 5.29
CA ASN A 36 5.12 -15.99 5.43
C ASN A 36 5.39 -16.52 6.85
N ARG A 37 4.40 -17.16 7.47
CA ARG A 37 4.48 -17.66 8.85
C ARG A 37 5.59 -18.69 9.08
N ALA A 38 5.79 -19.63 8.15
CA ALA A 38 6.86 -20.63 8.28
C ALA A 38 8.24 -19.96 8.20
N SER A 39 8.40 -18.98 7.31
CA SER A 39 9.62 -18.18 7.20
C SER A 39 9.88 -17.34 8.46
N MET A 40 8.85 -16.77 9.08
CA MET A 40 8.96 -16.07 10.37
C MET A 40 9.51 -16.96 11.48
N LYS A 41 9.17 -18.26 11.47
CA LYS A 41 9.63 -19.22 12.48
C LYS A 41 11.05 -19.71 12.21
N ILE A 42 11.33 -20.12 10.97
CA ILE A 42 12.61 -20.76 10.62
C ILE A 42 13.73 -19.73 10.44
N LYS A 43 13.40 -18.55 9.90
CA LYS A 43 14.37 -17.48 9.57
C LYS A 43 14.19 -16.27 10.48
N HIS A 44 13.70 -16.48 11.70
CA HIS A 44 13.27 -15.43 12.63
C HIS A 44 14.25 -14.25 12.70
N LEU A 45 15.51 -14.50 13.02
CA LEU A 45 16.52 -13.46 13.17
C LEU A 45 16.72 -12.63 11.90
N LYS A 46 16.86 -13.28 10.74
CA LYS A 46 17.06 -12.59 9.46
C LYS A 46 15.85 -11.73 9.08
N VAL A 47 14.65 -12.25 9.32
CA VAL A 47 13.42 -11.49 9.05
C VAL A 47 13.30 -10.30 10.00
N GLN A 48 13.51 -10.49 11.30
CA GLN A 48 13.46 -9.41 12.28
C GLN A 48 14.46 -8.30 11.94
N GLN A 49 15.69 -8.64 11.56
CA GLN A 49 16.69 -7.66 11.12
C GLN A 49 16.23 -6.86 9.90
N LEU A 50 15.59 -7.50 8.91
CA LEU A 50 15.05 -6.78 7.75
C LEU A 50 13.92 -5.85 8.15
N LEU A 51 12.98 -6.33 8.98
CA LEU A 51 11.86 -5.52 9.46
C LEU A 51 12.34 -4.30 10.23
N GLN A 52 13.34 -4.47 11.11
CA GLN A 52 13.95 -3.37 11.85
C GLN A 52 14.56 -2.33 10.91
N LYS A 53 15.36 -2.75 9.91
CA LYS A 53 15.96 -1.83 8.94
C LYS A 53 14.91 -1.04 8.14
N LEU A 54 13.82 -1.70 7.75
CA LEU A 54 12.71 -1.03 7.06
C LEU A 54 12.04 -0.01 7.98
N GLN A 55 11.81 -0.36 9.24
CA GLN A 55 11.21 0.54 10.22
C GLN A 55 12.10 1.76 10.50
N GLU A 56 13.42 1.55 10.64
CA GLU A 56 14.40 2.62 10.79
C GLU A 56 14.40 3.54 9.55
N ALA A 57 14.39 2.99 8.34
CA ALA A 57 14.36 3.80 7.12
C ALA A 57 13.12 4.71 7.05
N ILE A 58 11.96 4.18 7.42
CA ILE A 58 10.70 4.95 7.43
C ILE A 58 10.68 6.00 8.55
N ALA A 59 11.28 5.72 9.71
CA ALA A 59 11.33 6.68 10.82
C ALA A 59 12.19 7.93 10.53
N HIS A 60 13.09 7.86 9.55
CA HIS A 60 13.93 8.96 9.10
C HIS A 60 13.45 9.57 7.76
N SER A 61 12.25 9.21 7.29
CA SER A 61 11.64 9.73 6.06
C SER A 61 10.70 10.90 6.31
#